data_AF-Q28CN0-F1
#
_entry.id   AF-Q28CN0-F1
#
_cell.length_a   1.000
_cell.length_b   1.000
_cell.length_c   1.000
_cell.angle_alpha   90.00
_cell.angle_beta   90.00
_cell.angle_gamma   90.00
#
_symmetry.space_group_name_H-M   'P 1'
#
loop_
_entity.id
_entity.type
_entity.pdbx_description
1 polymer ?
#
loop_
_entity_poly.entity_id
_entity_poly.type
_entity_poly.pdbx_seq_one_letter_code
_entity_poly.pdbx_strand_id
1 'polypeptide(L)'
;MTPESILHSSRYWHWMKQFGPQTEHLILNENTSTLHNLRSYKIQTQLNLVHPEIFPQLANVQKKEERPEFFGVRGECLLKYQLRPKLEWQRDAVTSNNTEEFVKEAMELPGFVEALENCKLTLKLDGAFTGESKGQYPEVIFLGTGSAVPMKTRNVSSTLVNVSPSHSLLLDCGEGTFGQLHRHYGENVDEVLSKLSAIFVSHIHADHHTGLLNILFERERGLVTCGKPHTPVSVIGPPLLMTWLNQYHNHCQDILHHMNLIPAKYLTDGTEALSLKNKNLLASFLEAYQLEQFQTCLVRHCRNAYACSVVHRSGWKLVYSGDTMPCDALVQMGKDASLLIHEATLEDGLEEEAIEKTHSTTSQAIGVGMKMNANFIMLNHFSQRYAKLPLFSSDFSEKVGISFDHMRINLGNVRTVPKLVNPLKVLFAEDLEELEERREKRELKQMREMEDQPNGSQPVANHKRDLEGASHTMGNKRLKAN
;
A
#
# COMPACT_ATOMS: atom_id res chain seq x y z
N MET A 1 -25.77 13.88 7.91
CA MET A 1 -25.29 13.14 6.71
C MET A 1 -26.50 12.46 6.12
N THR A 2 -26.81 12.73 4.85
CA THR A 2 -28.10 12.32 4.26
C THR A 2 -27.90 11.99 2.79
N PRO A 3 -28.15 10.74 2.34
CA PRO A 3 -28.03 10.39 0.93
C PRO A 3 -28.81 11.35 0.03
N GLU A 4 -28.30 11.63 -1.17
CA GLU A 4 -28.91 12.58 -2.09
C GLU A 4 -30.36 12.16 -2.42
N SER A 5 -30.61 10.86 -2.56
CA SER A 5 -31.95 10.30 -2.77
C SER A 5 -32.95 10.64 -1.65
N ILE A 6 -32.48 10.71 -0.39
CA ILE A 6 -33.31 11.07 0.77
C ILE A 6 -33.48 12.59 0.85
N LEU A 7 -32.43 13.34 0.54
CA LEU A 7 -32.48 14.81 0.50
C LEU A 7 -33.55 15.31 -0.48
N HIS A 8 -33.78 14.59 -1.57
CA HIS A 8 -34.81 14.89 -2.56
C HIS A 8 -36.23 14.47 -2.15
N SER A 9 -36.40 13.76 -1.04
CA SER A 9 -37.73 13.36 -0.60
C SER A 9 -38.51 14.54 -0.02
N SER A 10 -39.75 14.73 -0.48
CA SER A 10 -40.64 15.80 0.01
C SER A 10 -40.84 15.75 1.53
N ARG A 11 -40.90 14.54 2.09
CA ARG A 11 -40.98 14.30 3.54
C ARG A 11 -39.76 14.84 4.28
N TYR A 12 -38.55 14.57 3.79
CA TYR A 12 -37.33 15.07 4.41
C TYR A 12 -37.23 16.59 4.28
N TRP A 13 -37.62 17.12 3.12
CA TRP A 13 -37.70 18.57 2.89
C TRP A 13 -38.66 19.28 3.84
N HIS A 14 -39.84 18.70 4.07
CA HIS A 14 -40.79 19.24 5.04
C HIS A 14 -40.25 19.21 6.46
N TRP A 15 -39.60 18.11 6.86
CA TRP A 15 -38.93 18.00 8.16
C TRP A 15 -37.81 19.05 8.33
N MET A 16 -36.96 19.26 7.32
CA MET A 16 -35.93 20.29 7.35
C MET A 16 -36.51 21.71 7.51
N LYS A 17 -37.67 21.99 6.92
CA LYS A 17 -38.34 23.29 7.07
C LYS A 17 -38.98 23.54 8.43
N GLN A 18 -39.07 22.52 9.30
CA GLN A 18 -39.57 22.68 10.67
C GLN A 18 -38.54 23.33 11.59
N PHE A 19 -37.26 23.35 11.20
CA PHE A 19 -36.25 24.12 11.90
C PHE A 19 -36.45 25.62 11.64
N GLY A 20 -36.15 26.46 12.64
CA GLY A 20 -36.46 27.90 12.58
C GLY A 20 -35.77 28.61 11.40
N PRO A 21 -36.29 29.77 10.95
CA PRO A 21 -35.83 30.43 9.71
C PRO A 21 -34.37 30.92 9.74
N GLN A 22 -33.73 30.94 10.91
CA GLN A 22 -32.32 31.27 11.09
C GLN A 22 -31.39 30.04 11.10
N THR A 23 -31.96 28.85 10.86
CA THR A 23 -31.19 27.59 10.87
C THR A 23 -30.42 27.44 9.57
N GLU A 24 -29.11 27.29 9.69
CA GLU A 24 -28.22 26.90 8.61
C GLU A 24 -28.12 25.36 8.56
N HIS A 25 -28.23 24.77 7.37
CA HIS A 25 -28.18 23.32 7.20
C HIS A 25 -26.88 22.89 6.52
N LEU A 26 -26.04 22.13 7.22
CA LEU A 26 -24.87 21.49 6.64
C LEU A 26 -25.23 20.11 6.07
N ILE A 27 -25.06 19.94 4.76
CA ILE A 27 -25.35 18.69 4.06
C ILE A 27 -24.05 17.96 3.74
N LEU A 28 -23.98 16.70 4.14
CA LEU A 28 -22.85 15.79 3.92
C LEU A 28 -23.37 14.51 3.28
N ASN A 29 -22.96 14.24 2.05
CA ASN A 29 -23.40 13.08 1.28
C ASN A 29 -22.49 12.74 0.08
N GLU A 30 -22.88 11.79 -0.74
CA GLU A 30 -22.14 11.30 -1.92
C GLU A 30 -21.93 12.34 -3.03
N ASN A 31 -22.60 13.50 -2.95
CA ASN A 31 -22.42 14.61 -3.88
C ASN A 31 -21.55 15.73 -3.29
N THR A 32 -21.08 15.59 -2.04
CA THR A 32 -20.05 16.46 -1.48
C THR A 32 -18.73 16.23 -2.23
N SER A 33 -18.36 17.19 -3.09
CA SER A 33 -17.08 17.18 -3.82
C SER A 33 -16.03 17.92 -2.99
N THR A 34 -15.14 17.19 -2.34
CA THR A 34 -14.01 17.80 -1.64
C THR A 34 -12.70 17.05 -1.86
N LEU A 35 -11.60 17.80 -1.79
CA LEU A 35 -10.26 17.29 -1.98
C LEU A 35 -9.66 16.95 -0.61
N HIS A 36 -9.50 15.65 -0.34
CA HIS A 36 -9.08 15.18 0.98
C HIS A 36 -7.55 15.11 1.17
N ASN A 37 -6.78 14.91 0.09
CA ASN A 37 -5.32 14.76 0.18
C ASN A 37 -4.59 15.55 -0.94
N LEU A 38 -4.49 16.87 -0.77
CA LEU A 38 -3.81 17.78 -1.70
C LEU A 38 -2.35 17.38 -1.98
N ARG A 39 -1.64 16.83 -0.97
CA ARG A 39 -0.23 16.44 -1.12
C ARG A 39 -0.06 15.25 -2.06
N SER A 40 -0.98 14.29 -2.05
CA SER A 40 -1.01 13.19 -3.03
C SER A 40 -1.19 13.72 -4.46
N TYR A 41 -2.09 14.67 -4.68
CA TYR A 41 -2.26 15.33 -6.00
C TYR A 41 -1.01 16.10 -6.43
N LYS A 42 -0.40 16.89 -5.52
CA LYS A 42 0.83 17.63 -5.80
C LYS A 42 1.97 16.69 -6.23
N ILE A 43 2.27 15.68 -5.41
CA ILE A 43 3.36 14.74 -5.70
C ILE A 43 3.09 14.00 -7.01
N GLN A 44 1.87 13.49 -7.23
CA GLN A 44 1.57 12.78 -8.46
C GLN A 44 1.66 13.68 -9.69
N THR A 45 1.26 14.95 -9.58
CA THR A 45 1.40 15.94 -10.66
C THR A 45 2.87 16.14 -11.02
N GLN A 46 3.73 16.26 -10.01
CA GLN A 46 5.16 16.46 -10.22
C GLN A 46 5.86 15.20 -10.74
N LEU A 47 5.49 14.01 -10.24
CA LEU A 47 5.96 12.73 -10.77
C LEU A 47 5.51 12.49 -12.21
N ASN A 48 4.31 12.94 -12.59
CA ASN A 48 3.81 12.86 -13.95
C ASN A 48 4.68 13.66 -14.95
N LEU A 49 5.28 14.78 -14.51
CA LEU A 49 6.26 15.53 -15.32
C LEU A 49 7.50 14.69 -15.66
N VAL A 50 7.89 13.79 -14.75
CA VAL A 50 9.02 12.87 -14.94
C VAL A 50 8.66 11.79 -15.96
N HIS A 51 7.54 11.09 -15.77
CA HIS A 51 7.12 10.05 -16.71
C HIS A 51 5.59 9.81 -16.68
N PRO A 52 4.82 10.31 -17.66
CA PRO A 52 3.36 10.27 -17.60
C PRO A 52 2.72 8.87 -17.57
N GLU A 53 3.32 7.87 -18.23
CA GLU A 53 2.74 6.52 -18.24
C GLU A 53 2.99 5.74 -16.94
N ILE A 54 4.12 6.00 -16.27
CA ILE A 54 4.48 5.34 -15.01
C ILE A 54 3.81 6.06 -13.85
N PHE A 55 3.66 7.37 -13.95
CA PHE A 55 2.99 8.21 -12.97
C PHE A 55 1.77 8.89 -13.60
N PRO A 56 0.65 8.18 -13.79
CA PRO A 56 -0.56 8.75 -14.39
C PRO A 56 -1.14 9.85 -13.50
N GLN A 57 -1.82 10.82 -14.12
CA GLN A 57 -2.57 11.84 -13.40
C GLN A 57 -3.70 11.19 -12.58
N LEU A 58 -3.98 11.77 -11.40
CA LEU A 58 -5.09 11.32 -10.57
C LEU A 58 -6.41 11.85 -11.12
N ALA A 59 -7.48 11.10 -10.90
CA ALA A 59 -8.83 11.55 -11.22
C ALA A 59 -9.18 12.79 -10.39
N ASN A 60 -9.67 13.83 -11.08
CA ASN A 60 -10.17 15.03 -10.43
C ASN A 60 -11.50 14.75 -9.73
N VAL A 61 -11.73 15.44 -8.63
CA VAL A 61 -13.03 15.43 -7.95
C VAL A 61 -14.04 16.15 -8.84
N GLN A 62 -15.00 15.42 -9.41
CA GLN A 62 -16.07 16.03 -10.20
C GLN A 62 -17.14 16.59 -9.27
N LYS A 63 -17.44 17.88 -9.43
CA LYS A 63 -18.65 18.46 -8.86
C LYS A 63 -19.84 17.98 -9.69
N LYS A 64 -20.73 17.20 -9.10
CA LYS A 64 -22.03 16.89 -9.71
C LYS A 64 -22.86 18.18 -9.79
N GLU A 65 -23.59 18.36 -10.88
CA GLU A 65 -24.43 19.55 -11.09
C GLU A 65 -25.43 19.73 -9.93
N GLU A 66 -25.43 20.92 -9.35
CA GLU A 66 -26.39 21.27 -8.31
C GLU A 66 -27.72 21.68 -8.94
N ARG A 67 -28.82 21.15 -8.40
CA ARG A 67 -30.14 21.64 -8.78
C ARG A 67 -30.34 23.06 -8.22
N PRO A 68 -30.96 23.98 -8.98
CA PRO A 68 -31.13 25.37 -8.57
C PRO A 68 -31.94 25.57 -7.27
N GLU A 69 -32.69 24.57 -6.83
CA GLU A 69 -33.56 24.60 -5.63
C GLU A 69 -32.89 24.06 -4.36
N PHE A 70 -31.56 23.88 -4.35
CA PHE A 70 -30.85 23.34 -3.18
C PHE A 70 -30.93 24.27 -1.96
N PHE A 71 -31.36 23.72 -0.83
CA PHE A 71 -31.47 24.43 0.45
C PHE A 71 -30.41 23.91 1.43
N GLY A 72 -29.48 24.79 1.82
CA GLY A 72 -28.39 24.49 2.76
C GLY A 72 -27.01 24.74 2.17
N VAL A 73 -25.98 24.31 2.89
CA VAL A 73 -24.57 24.38 2.51
C VAL A 73 -24.04 22.97 2.40
N ARG A 74 -23.48 22.60 1.24
CA ARG A 74 -22.73 21.35 1.11
C ARG A 74 -21.42 21.49 1.87
N GLY A 75 -21.13 20.49 2.70
CA GLY A 75 -19.87 20.44 3.43
C GLY A 75 -18.70 20.27 2.49
N GLU A 76 -17.56 20.81 2.89
CA GLU A 76 -16.27 20.65 2.22
C GLU A 76 -15.20 20.46 3.30
N CYS A 77 -14.12 19.77 2.97
CA CYS A 77 -12.95 19.68 3.83
C CYS A 77 -12.45 21.09 4.14
N LEU A 78 -12.21 21.38 5.43
CA LEU A 78 -11.80 22.68 5.95
C LEU A 78 -12.83 23.82 5.79
N LEU A 79 -14.08 23.51 5.41
CA LEU A 79 -15.19 24.46 5.58
C LEU A 79 -15.42 24.72 7.08
N LYS A 80 -15.42 26.00 7.47
CA LYS A 80 -15.65 26.40 8.86
C LYS A 80 -17.01 27.09 8.99
N TYR A 81 -17.64 26.90 10.15
CA TYR A 81 -18.75 27.74 10.59
C TYR A 81 -18.30 28.50 11.82
N GLN A 82 -18.23 29.83 11.71
CA GLN A 82 -17.87 30.69 12.82
C GLN A 82 -19.12 30.99 13.66
N LEU A 83 -19.06 30.73 14.97
CA LEU A 83 -20.17 31.02 15.89
C LEU A 83 -20.12 32.45 16.46
N ARG A 84 -18.92 33.03 16.59
CA ARG A 84 -18.67 34.37 17.12
C ARG A 84 -17.42 34.97 16.46
N PRO A 85 -17.36 36.29 16.23
CA PRO A 85 -18.35 37.29 16.64
C PRO A 85 -19.60 37.33 15.76
N LYS A 86 -19.51 36.77 14.55
CA LYS A 86 -20.60 36.70 13.57
C LYS A 86 -20.85 35.25 13.17
N LEU A 87 -22.12 34.89 12.97
CA LEU A 87 -22.54 33.62 12.41
C LEU A 87 -22.30 33.61 10.91
N GLU A 88 -21.29 32.88 10.44
CA GLU A 88 -21.01 32.78 9.01
C GLU A 88 -20.22 31.53 8.62
N TRP A 89 -20.43 31.08 7.39
CA TRP A 89 -19.59 30.09 6.74
C TRP A 89 -18.32 30.73 6.20
N GLN A 90 -17.17 30.09 6.47
CA GLN A 90 -15.87 30.54 5.99
C GLN A 90 -15.22 29.46 5.14
N ARG A 91 -14.77 29.87 3.94
CA ARG A 91 -14.14 29.02 2.92
C ARG A 91 -12.68 29.37 2.69
N ASP A 92 -12.10 30.22 3.54
CA ASP A 92 -10.72 30.70 3.46
C ASP A 92 -9.69 29.57 3.57
N ALA A 93 -10.01 28.50 4.30
CA ALA A 93 -9.14 27.33 4.44
C ALA A 93 -9.48 26.17 3.48
N VAL A 94 -10.55 26.29 2.68
CA VAL A 94 -10.91 25.23 1.73
C VAL A 94 -9.85 25.17 0.65
N THR A 95 -9.25 24.00 0.50
CA THR A 95 -8.20 23.77 -0.50
C THR A 95 -8.79 23.48 -1.87
N SER A 96 -8.20 24.04 -2.91
CA SER A 96 -8.45 23.69 -4.31
C SER A 96 -7.28 22.91 -4.91
N ASN A 97 -7.54 22.10 -5.93
CA ASN A 97 -6.48 21.43 -6.70
C ASN A 97 -5.92 22.43 -7.73
N ASN A 98 -4.72 22.95 -7.50
CA ASN A 98 -4.06 23.88 -8.43
C ASN A 98 -2.88 23.19 -9.13
N THR A 99 -3.18 22.40 -10.15
CA THR A 99 -2.17 21.64 -10.91
C THR A 99 -1.10 22.55 -11.54
N GLU A 100 -1.49 23.75 -12.00
CA GLU A 100 -0.57 24.72 -12.61
C GLU A 100 0.50 25.20 -11.61
N GLU A 101 0.08 25.47 -10.37
CA GLU A 101 0.99 25.85 -9.29
C GLU A 101 1.95 24.71 -8.93
N PHE A 102 1.47 23.47 -8.85
CA PHE A 102 2.35 22.32 -8.57
C PHE A 102 3.39 22.08 -9.65
N VAL A 103 3.02 22.29 -10.92
CA VAL A 103 3.94 22.22 -12.05
C VAL A 103 4.96 23.35 -11.96
N LYS A 104 4.51 24.58 -11.71
CA LYS A 104 5.38 25.74 -11.56
C LYS A 104 6.41 25.52 -10.44
N GLU A 105 5.97 25.10 -9.26
CA GLU A 105 6.85 24.79 -8.12
C GLU A 105 7.94 23.79 -8.50
N ALA A 106 7.62 22.73 -9.27
CA ALA A 106 8.61 21.76 -9.70
C ALA A 106 9.57 22.31 -10.77
N MET A 107 9.05 23.07 -11.74
CA MET A 107 9.87 23.64 -12.81
C MET A 107 10.84 24.73 -12.33
N GLU A 108 10.55 25.36 -11.19
CA GLU A 108 11.43 26.33 -10.54
C GLU A 108 12.55 25.69 -9.70
N LEU A 109 12.53 24.35 -9.50
CA LEU A 109 13.59 23.65 -8.79
C LEU A 109 14.92 23.69 -9.58
N PRO A 110 16.05 24.02 -8.91
CA PRO A 110 17.36 24.06 -9.55
C PRO A 110 17.73 22.75 -10.24
N GLY A 111 18.06 22.81 -11.54
CA GLY A 111 18.49 21.64 -12.32
C GLY A 111 17.38 20.66 -12.72
N PHE A 112 16.12 20.88 -12.34
CA PHE A 112 15.04 19.92 -12.62
C PHE A 112 14.72 19.81 -14.11
N VAL A 113 14.64 20.95 -14.82
CA VAL A 113 14.38 20.98 -16.27
C VAL A 113 15.48 20.24 -17.04
N GLU A 114 16.74 20.48 -16.69
CA GLU A 114 17.89 19.79 -17.29
C GLU A 114 17.84 18.27 -17.01
N ALA A 115 17.51 17.88 -15.77
CA ALA A 115 17.38 16.47 -15.41
C ALA A 115 16.24 15.78 -16.19
N LEU A 116 15.12 16.46 -16.44
CA LEU A 116 14.02 15.96 -17.26
C LEU A 116 14.43 15.80 -18.73
N GLU A 117 15.13 16.78 -19.31
CA GLU A 117 15.61 16.74 -20.69
C GLU A 117 16.61 15.60 -20.90
N ASN A 118 17.58 15.47 -20.00
CA ASN A 118 18.56 14.39 -20.01
C ASN A 118 17.88 13.02 -19.88
N CYS A 119 16.93 12.87 -18.94
CA CYS A 119 16.17 11.63 -18.80
C CYS A 119 15.40 11.28 -20.08
N LYS A 120 14.71 12.25 -20.70
CA LYS A 120 13.99 12.05 -21.97
C LYS A 120 14.93 11.63 -23.10
N LEU A 121 16.14 12.18 -23.17
CA LEU A 121 17.15 11.80 -24.16
C LEU A 121 17.60 10.35 -23.95
N THR A 122 17.92 9.95 -22.71
CA THR A 122 18.27 8.57 -22.37
C THR A 122 17.16 7.59 -22.75
N LEU A 123 15.91 7.90 -22.43
CA LEU A 123 14.77 7.04 -22.75
C LEU A 123 14.54 6.89 -24.26
N LYS A 124 14.78 7.93 -25.05
CA LYS A 124 14.71 7.88 -26.51
C LYS A 124 15.82 7.02 -27.11
N LEU A 125 17.04 7.13 -26.61
CA LEU A 125 18.20 6.36 -27.10
C LEU A 125 18.04 4.86 -26.85
N ASP A 126 17.45 4.49 -25.71
CA ASP A 126 17.27 3.08 -25.32
C ASP A 126 16.09 2.38 -26.02
N GLY A 127 15.38 3.06 -26.92
CA GLY A 127 14.18 2.51 -27.57
C GLY A 127 13.02 2.27 -26.58
N ALA A 128 13.14 2.71 -25.33
CA ALA A 128 12.12 2.58 -24.28
C ALA A 128 10.87 3.45 -24.53
N PHE A 129 10.89 4.22 -25.63
CA PHE A 129 9.79 5.05 -26.13
C PHE A 129 9.12 4.44 -27.37
N THR A 130 9.12 3.12 -27.53
CA THR A 130 8.15 2.47 -28.42
C THR A 130 6.87 2.26 -27.60
N GLY A 131 5.77 2.93 -27.97
CA GLY A 131 4.48 2.88 -27.26
C GLY A 131 3.77 1.51 -27.24
N GLU A 132 4.52 0.41 -27.25
CA GLU A 132 4.09 -0.98 -27.27
C GLU A 132 3.97 -1.61 -25.85
N SER A 133 4.16 -0.81 -24.80
CA SER A 133 3.99 -1.28 -23.40
C SER A 133 2.52 -1.43 -22.98
N LYS A 134 1.58 -0.83 -23.73
CA LYS A 134 0.14 -0.89 -23.41
C LYS A 134 -0.40 -2.30 -23.58
N GLY A 135 -0.99 -2.84 -22.51
CA GLY A 135 -1.63 -4.17 -22.51
C GLY A 135 -0.70 -5.32 -22.20
N GLN A 136 0.53 -5.07 -21.73
CA GLN A 136 1.40 -6.11 -21.19
C GLN A 136 1.03 -6.43 -19.73
N TYR A 137 1.02 -7.72 -19.42
CA TYR A 137 0.68 -8.26 -18.10
C TYR A 137 1.89 -8.97 -17.47
N PRO A 138 1.99 -8.99 -16.13
CA PRO A 138 1.12 -8.31 -15.19
C PRO A 138 1.36 -6.79 -15.23
N GLU A 139 0.28 -6.04 -15.08
CA GLU A 139 0.35 -4.60 -14.80
C GLU A 139 0.17 -4.42 -13.30
N VAL A 140 1.08 -3.68 -12.68
CA VAL A 140 1.14 -3.48 -11.24
C VAL A 140 0.94 -2.00 -10.93
N ILE A 141 -0.04 -1.71 -10.08
CA ILE A 141 -0.37 -0.38 -9.57
C ILE A 141 -0.13 -0.37 -8.07
N PHE A 142 0.81 0.46 -7.63
CA PHE A 142 1.11 0.64 -6.22
C PHE A 142 0.13 1.64 -5.63
N LEU A 143 -0.90 1.16 -4.91
CA LEU A 143 -1.93 2.03 -4.35
C LEU A 143 -1.49 2.63 -3.01
N GLY A 144 -0.63 1.94 -2.28
CA GLY A 144 -0.01 2.44 -1.05
C GLY A 144 1.31 1.73 -0.80
N THR A 145 2.31 2.53 -0.43
CA THR A 145 3.72 2.13 -0.43
C THR A 145 4.43 2.39 0.89
N GLY A 146 3.70 2.81 1.93
CA GLY A 146 4.26 3.12 3.24
C GLY A 146 3.92 2.09 4.30
N SER A 147 4.75 2.05 5.35
CA SER A 147 4.61 1.16 6.50
C SER A 147 3.85 1.79 7.67
N ALA A 148 3.11 0.97 8.42
CA ALA A 148 2.49 1.19 9.72
C ALA A 148 1.38 2.26 9.82
N VAL A 149 1.66 3.51 9.47
CA VAL A 149 0.75 4.65 9.71
C VAL A 149 0.62 5.46 8.44
N PRO A 150 -0.59 5.73 7.90
CA PRO A 150 -0.73 6.53 6.69
C PRO A 150 -0.23 7.97 6.89
N MET A 151 0.51 8.51 5.92
CA MET A 151 0.97 9.89 5.89
C MET A 151 0.42 10.66 4.69
N LYS A 152 0.71 11.96 4.68
CA LYS A 152 0.32 12.90 3.61
C LYS A 152 0.77 12.44 2.21
N THR A 153 1.85 11.67 2.10
CA THR A 153 2.53 11.38 0.83
C THR A 153 2.57 9.90 0.44
N ARG A 154 2.39 8.99 1.40
CA ARG A 154 2.31 7.55 1.18
C ARG A 154 1.18 6.97 2.03
N ASN A 155 0.28 6.23 1.39
CA ASN A 155 -0.71 5.42 2.06
C ASN A 155 -0.10 4.08 2.51
N VAL A 156 -0.80 3.39 3.41
CA VAL A 156 -0.41 2.04 3.88
C VAL A 156 -0.52 0.98 2.78
N SER A 157 0.14 -0.16 2.98
CA SER A 157 0.36 -1.22 1.98
C SER A 157 -0.89 -1.62 1.20
N SER A 158 -0.83 -1.43 -0.12
CA SER A 158 -1.77 -2.05 -1.05
C SER A 158 -1.25 -1.97 -2.49
N THR A 159 -1.22 -3.11 -3.18
CA THR A 159 -0.76 -3.19 -4.58
C THR A 159 -1.77 -3.94 -5.44
N LEU A 160 -2.30 -3.30 -6.48
CA LEU A 160 -3.20 -3.94 -7.43
C LEU A 160 -2.38 -4.55 -8.57
N VAL A 161 -2.58 -5.84 -8.82
CA VAL A 161 -1.98 -6.58 -9.93
C VAL A 161 -3.08 -6.96 -10.91
N ASN A 162 -3.13 -6.29 -12.06
CA ASN A 162 -3.93 -6.75 -13.18
C ASN A 162 -3.18 -7.91 -13.84
N VAL A 163 -3.76 -9.11 -13.76
CA VAL A 163 -3.19 -10.34 -14.34
C VAL A 163 -3.65 -10.50 -15.79
N SER A 164 -4.84 -9.98 -16.10
CA SER A 164 -5.43 -9.93 -17.44
C SER A 164 -6.41 -8.74 -17.54
N PRO A 165 -7.01 -8.47 -18.71
CA PRO A 165 -8.00 -7.38 -18.84
C PRO A 165 -9.24 -7.55 -17.94
N SER A 166 -9.51 -8.78 -17.48
CA SER A 166 -10.73 -9.15 -16.75
C SER A 166 -10.49 -9.61 -15.31
N HIS A 167 -9.24 -9.86 -14.91
CA HIS A 167 -8.90 -10.39 -13.58
C HIS A 167 -7.79 -9.59 -12.93
N SER A 168 -8.05 -9.12 -11.71
CA SER A 168 -7.07 -8.45 -10.85
C SER A 168 -6.95 -9.12 -9.49
N LEU A 169 -5.74 -9.06 -8.93
CA LEU A 169 -5.36 -9.53 -7.61
C LEU A 169 -4.90 -8.34 -6.80
N LEU A 170 -5.40 -8.19 -5.58
CA LEU A 170 -4.89 -7.20 -4.64
C LEU A 170 -3.88 -7.87 -3.69
N LEU A 171 -2.68 -7.30 -3.57
CA LEU A 171 -1.65 -7.70 -2.60
C LEU A 171 -1.69 -6.68 -1.46
N ASP A 172 -2.17 -7.14 -0.30
CA ASP A 172 -2.50 -6.35 0.88
C ASP A 172 -3.55 -5.25 0.62
N CYS A 173 -4.28 -4.91 1.67
CA CYS A 173 -5.46 -4.07 1.63
C CYS A 173 -5.54 -3.21 2.89
N GLY A 174 -4.51 -2.41 3.13
CA GLY A 174 -4.48 -1.45 4.23
C GLY A 174 -5.59 -0.40 4.17
N GLU A 175 -5.70 0.40 5.23
CA GLU A 175 -6.65 1.51 5.30
C GLU A 175 -6.55 2.43 4.06
N GLY A 176 -7.70 2.88 3.54
CA GLY A 176 -7.73 3.83 2.43
C GLY A 176 -7.53 3.24 1.04
N THR A 177 -7.32 1.92 0.87
CA THR A 177 -7.17 1.29 -0.47
C THR A 177 -8.28 1.67 -1.45
N PHE A 178 -9.56 1.63 -1.04
CA PHE A 178 -10.66 2.06 -1.91
C PHE A 178 -10.54 3.52 -2.33
N GLY A 179 -10.17 4.41 -1.41
CA GLY A 179 -9.93 5.83 -1.72
C GLY A 179 -8.79 6.02 -2.72
N GLN A 180 -7.73 5.20 -2.63
CA GLN A 180 -6.63 5.20 -3.60
C GLN A 180 -7.07 4.67 -4.97
N LEU A 181 -7.88 3.61 -5.03
CA LEU A 181 -8.48 3.10 -6.26
C LEU A 181 -9.35 4.17 -6.93
N HIS A 182 -10.25 4.80 -6.17
CA HIS A 182 -11.12 5.86 -6.68
C HIS A 182 -10.30 7.06 -7.17
N ARG A 183 -9.23 7.44 -6.47
CA ARG A 183 -8.36 8.54 -6.90
C ARG A 183 -7.56 8.19 -8.16
N HIS A 184 -7.17 6.93 -8.34
CA HIS A 184 -6.43 6.49 -9.51
C HIS A 184 -7.33 6.32 -10.74
N TYR A 185 -8.52 5.73 -10.58
CA TYR A 185 -9.40 5.34 -11.69
C TYR A 185 -10.61 6.26 -11.91
N GLY A 186 -10.94 7.12 -10.95
CA GLY A 186 -12.12 7.98 -11.00
C GLY A 186 -13.41 7.17 -11.17
N GLU A 187 -14.26 7.62 -12.09
CA GLU A 187 -15.54 6.98 -12.42
C GLU A 187 -15.41 5.52 -12.88
N ASN A 188 -14.22 5.10 -13.33
CA ASN A 188 -13.98 3.72 -13.77
C ASN A 188 -13.70 2.75 -12.59
N VAL A 189 -13.71 3.23 -11.34
CA VAL A 189 -13.40 2.40 -10.16
C VAL A 189 -14.32 1.19 -10.03
N ASP A 190 -15.61 1.32 -10.38
CA ASP A 190 -16.57 0.23 -10.32
C ASP A 190 -16.21 -0.90 -11.31
N GLU A 191 -15.72 -0.55 -12.50
CA GLU A 191 -15.21 -1.52 -13.46
C GLU A 191 -13.98 -2.26 -12.91
N VAL A 192 -13.06 -1.56 -12.24
CA VAL A 192 -11.88 -2.15 -11.63
C VAL A 192 -12.27 -3.10 -10.49
N LEU A 193 -13.17 -2.68 -9.61
CA LEU A 193 -13.68 -3.53 -8.53
C LEU A 193 -14.40 -4.78 -9.07
N SER A 194 -15.11 -4.64 -10.19
CA SER A 194 -15.80 -5.75 -10.85
C SER A 194 -14.86 -6.81 -11.43
N LYS A 195 -13.56 -6.49 -11.59
CA LYS A 195 -12.49 -7.40 -12.06
C LYS A 195 -11.71 -8.03 -10.90
N LEU A 196 -11.79 -7.44 -9.70
CA LEU A 196 -11.13 -7.93 -8.51
C LEU A 196 -11.74 -9.27 -8.11
N SER A 197 -10.99 -10.36 -8.21
CA SER A 197 -11.49 -11.70 -7.90
C SER A 197 -10.70 -12.41 -6.79
N ALA A 198 -9.57 -11.82 -6.37
CA ALA A 198 -8.74 -12.32 -5.29
C ALA A 198 -8.03 -11.18 -4.54
N ILE A 199 -7.86 -11.36 -3.24
CA ILE A 199 -7.10 -10.50 -2.34
C ILE A 199 -6.15 -11.39 -1.55
N PHE A 200 -4.86 -11.16 -1.65
CA PHE A 200 -3.86 -11.76 -0.77
C PHE A 200 -3.60 -10.80 0.39
N VAL A 201 -3.67 -11.31 1.62
CA VAL A 201 -3.27 -10.59 2.84
C VAL A 201 -2.07 -11.32 3.42
N SER A 202 -0.92 -10.65 3.49
CA SER A 202 0.35 -11.20 3.93
C SER A 202 0.33 -11.61 5.40
N HIS A 203 -0.20 -10.75 6.27
CA HIS A 203 -0.25 -10.96 7.72
C HIS A 203 -1.30 -10.06 8.40
N ILE A 204 -1.35 -10.07 9.75
CA ILE A 204 -2.43 -9.44 10.53
C ILE A 204 -2.15 -8.03 11.07
N HIS A 205 -1.05 -7.38 10.69
CA HIS A 205 -0.86 -5.97 11.08
C HIS A 205 -1.85 -5.08 10.32
N ALA A 206 -2.33 -4.04 10.99
CA ALA A 206 -3.49 -3.27 10.57
C ALA A 206 -3.29 -2.58 9.20
N ASP A 207 -2.07 -2.12 8.94
CA ASP A 207 -1.64 -1.48 7.71
C ASP A 207 -1.70 -2.37 6.46
N HIS A 208 -2.01 -3.66 6.60
CA HIS A 208 -2.12 -4.61 5.50
C HIS A 208 -3.55 -5.13 5.25
N HIS A 209 -4.52 -4.87 6.12
CA HIS A 209 -5.87 -5.47 5.95
C HIS A 209 -7.07 -4.65 6.41
N THR A 210 -6.91 -3.54 7.13
CA THR A 210 -8.07 -2.81 7.65
C THR A 210 -8.98 -2.20 6.56
N GLY A 211 -8.46 -1.98 5.36
CA GLY A 211 -9.25 -1.55 4.20
C GLY A 211 -10.13 -2.64 3.59
N LEU A 212 -9.94 -3.91 3.98
CA LEU A 212 -10.66 -5.06 3.43
C LEU A 212 -12.17 -4.92 3.55
N LEU A 213 -12.67 -4.44 4.70
CA LEU A 213 -14.10 -4.24 4.93
C LEU A 213 -14.72 -3.33 3.87
N ASN A 214 -14.07 -2.19 3.61
CA ASN A 214 -14.57 -1.21 2.65
C ASN A 214 -14.51 -1.76 1.22
N ILE A 215 -13.44 -2.49 0.88
CA ILE A 215 -13.33 -3.14 -0.44
C ILE A 215 -14.43 -4.17 -0.67
N LEU A 216 -14.83 -4.95 0.35
CA LEU A 216 -15.92 -5.93 0.20
C LEU A 216 -17.25 -5.25 -0.16
N PHE A 217 -17.62 -4.19 0.56
CA PHE A 217 -18.85 -3.43 0.30
C PHE A 217 -18.82 -2.70 -1.04
N GLU A 218 -17.73 -1.98 -1.32
CA GLU A 218 -17.60 -1.21 -2.55
C GLU A 218 -17.53 -2.11 -3.78
N ARG A 219 -16.98 -3.32 -3.64
CA ARG A 219 -16.98 -4.30 -4.73
C ARG A 219 -18.37 -4.82 -5.03
N GLU A 220 -19.19 -5.12 -4.02
CA GLU A 220 -20.60 -5.48 -4.25
C GLU A 220 -21.32 -4.34 -4.97
N ARG A 221 -21.18 -3.10 -4.48
CA ARG A 221 -21.73 -1.90 -5.15
C ARG A 221 -21.28 -1.82 -6.61
N GLY A 222 -19.98 -1.95 -6.86
CA GLY A 222 -19.41 -1.89 -8.21
C GLY A 222 -19.91 -3.00 -9.13
N LEU A 223 -20.08 -4.23 -8.64
CA LEU A 223 -20.71 -5.32 -9.40
C LEU A 223 -22.13 -4.95 -9.83
N VAL A 224 -22.93 -4.39 -8.92
CA VAL A 224 -24.30 -3.94 -9.20
C VAL A 224 -24.30 -2.82 -10.24
N THR A 225 -23.45 -1.80 -10.09
CA THR A 225 -23.30 -0.72 -11.09
C THR A 225 -22.96 -1.28 -12.47
N CYS A 226 -22.08 -2.28 -12.54
CA CYS A 226 -21.69 -2.93 -13.80
C CYS A 226 -22.70 -3.98 -14.31
N GLY A 227 -23.85 -4.18 -13.65
CA GLY A 227 -24.85 -5.18 -14.04
C GLY A 227 -24.35 -6.63 -13.92
N LYS A 228 -23.34 -6.89 -13.09
CA LYS A 228 -22.79 -8.22 -12.85
C LYS A 228 -23.45 -8.88 -11.63
N PRO A 229 -23.61 -10.22 -11.63
CA PRO A 229 -24.13 -10.92 -10.47
C PRO A 229 -23.17 -10.83 -9.29
N HIS A 230 -23.72 -10.90 -8.08
CA HIS A 230 -22.90 -11.03 -6.87
C HIS A 230 -22.03 -12.28 -6.95
N THR A 231 -20.74 -12.11 -6.67
CA THR A 231 -19.77 -13.20 -6.59
C THR A 231 -18.86 -12.96 -5.40
N PRO A 232 -18.61 -13.95 -4.53
CA PRO A 232 -17.68 -13.77 -3.42
C PRO A 232 -16.23 -13.65 -3.92
N VAL A 233 -15.47 -12.72 -3.37
CA VAL A 233 -14.03 -12.58 -3.65
C VAL A 233 -13.22 -13.64 -2.88
N SER A 234 -12.17 -14.18 -3.49
CA SER A 234 -11.27 -15.10 -2.77
C SER A 234 -10.28 -14.32 -1.91
N VAL A 235 -10.25 -14.56 -0.61
CA VAL A 235 -9.28 -13.93 0.30
C VAL A 235 -8.26 -14.99 0.72
N ILE A 236 -7.01 -14.81 0.28
CA ILE A 236 -5.91 -15.70 0.60
C ILE A 236 -5.10 -15.06 1.73
N GLY A 237 -4.97 -15.72 2.87
CA GLY A 237 -4.24 -15.11 3.99
C GLY A 237 -4.26 -15.92 5.29
N PRO A 238 -3.79 -15.34 6.40
CA PRO A 238 -3.80 -15.97 7.71
C PRO A 238 -5.24 -16.29 8.15
N PRO A 239 -5.52 -17.51 8.67
CA PRO A 239 -6.82 -17.84 9.27
C PRO A 239 -7.26 -16.88 10.38
N LEU A 240 -6.30 -16.22 11.04
CA LEU A 240 -6.54 -15.28 12.12
C LEU A 240 -7.39 -14.08 11.69
N LEU A 241 -7.39 -13.71 10.40
CA LEU A 241 -8.28 -12.69 9.83
C LEU A 241 -9.76 -12.96 10.15
N MET A 242 -10.17 -14.24 10.15
CA MET A 242 -11.55 -14.60 10.44
C MET A 242 -11.97 -14.25 11.86
N THR A 243 -11.04 -14.14 12.81
CA THR A 243 -11.38 -13.72 14.17
C THR A 243 -11.96 -12.31 14.15
N TRP A 244 -11.28 -11.38 13.46
CA TRP A 244 -11.74 -10.01 13.30
C TRP A 244 -12.98 -9.91 12.41
N LEU A 245 -12.98 -10.57 11.25
CA LEU A 245 -14.10 -10.52 10.30
C LEU A 245 -15.40 -11.10 10.88
N ASN A 246 -15.33 -12.19 11.65
CA ASN A 246 -16.51 -12.74 12.34
C ASN A 246 -17.03 -11.77 13.41
N GLN A 247 -16.15 -11.09 14.15
CA GLN A 247 -16.57 -10.10 15.14
C GLN A 247 -17.32 -8.94 14.47
N TYR A 248 -16.80 -8.42 13.36
CA TYR A 248 -17.49 -7.38 12.58
C TYR A 248 -18.81 -7.88 12.00
N HIS A 249 -18.83 -9.07 11.39
CA HIS A 249 -20.04 -9.67 10.81
C HIS A 249 -21.17 -9.84 11.84
N ASN A 250 -20.83 -10.34 13.04
CA ASN A 250 -21.82 -10.62 14.08
C ASN A 250 -22.35 -9.38 14.79
N HIS A 251 -21.58 -8.28 14.84
CA HIS A 251 -21.91 -7.12 15.69
C HIS A 251 -22.12 -5.80 14.92
N CYS A 252 -21.66 -5.71 13.67
CA CYS A 252 -21.72 -4.47 12.90
C CYS A 252 -22.59 -4.63 11.65
N GLN A 253 -22.16 -5.45 10.70
CA GLN A 253 -22.84 -5.62 9.41
C GLN A 253 -22.44 -6.94 8.76
N ASP A 254 -23.39 -7.62 8.11
CA ASP A 254 -23.10 -8.87 7.40
C ASP A 254 -22.11 -8.65 6.25
N ILE A 255 -20.92 -9.25 6.36
CA ILE A 255 -19.88 -9.19 5.32
C ILE A 255 -19.43 -10.55 4.77
N LEU A 256 -19.72 -11.67 5.45
CA LEU A 256 -19.04 -12.94 5.15
C LEU A 256 -19.52 -13.55 3.83
N HIS A 257 -20.73 -13.21 3.38
CA HIS A 257 -21.23 -13.63 2.08
C HIS A 257 -20.51 -12.95 0.90
N HIS A 258 -19.71 -11.91 1.14
CA HIS A 258 -18.89 -11.27 0.11
C HIS A 258 -17.56 -11.99 -0.15
N MET A 259 -17.17 -12.99 0.64
CA MET A 259 -15.84 -13.58 0.53
C MET A 259 -15.75 -15.09 0.80
N ASN A 260 -14.72 -15.72 0.23
CA ASN A 260 -14.29 -17.06 0.58
C ASN A 260 -12.82 -17.03 1.04
N LEU A 261 -12.54 -17.49 2.25
CA LEU A 261 -11.17 -17.57 2.75
C LEU A 261 -10.44 -18.83 2.25
N ILE A 262 -9.24 -18.64 1.70
CA ILE A 262 -8.26 -19.69 1.42
C ILE A 262 -7.08 -19.48 2.40
N PRO A 263 -6.90 -20.35 3.40
CA PRO A 263 -5.76 -20.23 4.31
C PRO A 263 -4.41 -20.32 3.58
N ALA A 264 -3.57 -19.29 3.72
CA ALA A 264 -2.25 -19.23 3.08
C ALA A 264 -1.36 -20.43 3.45
N LYS A 265 -1.44 -20.91 4.70
CA LYS A 265 -0.71 -22.11 5.18
C LYS A 265 -0.93 -23.39 4.36
N TYR A 266 -1.97 -23.48 3.53
CA TYR A 266 -2.22 -24.64 2.69
C TYR A 266 -1.65 -24.49 1.27
N LEU A 267 -1.07 -23.32 0.97
CA LEU A 267 -0.40 -23.01 -0.28
C LEU A 267 1.13 -23.00 -0.09
N THR A 268 1.63 -23.46 1.07
CA THR A 268 3.05 -23.68 1.31
C THR A 268 3.50 -25.01 0.71
N ASP A 269 4.73 -25.08 0.24
CA ASP A 269 5.29 -26.30 -0.34
C ASP A 269 5.23 -27.47 0.65
N GLY A 270 4.96 -28.69 0.18
CA GLY A 270 4.89 -29.90 0.99
C GLY A 270 3.66 -30.04 1.89
N THR A 271 2.62 -29.22 1.73
CA THR A 271 1.41 -29.27 2.57
C THR A 271 0.27 -30.02 1.89
N GLU A 272 -0.02 -31.26 2.31
CA GLU A 272 -1.01 -32.13 1.64
C GLU A 272 -2.49 -31.86 2.04
N ALA A 273 -2.73 -31.07 3.09
CA ALA A 273 -4.01 -31.00 3.78
C ALA A 273 -4.92 -29.83 3.33
N LEU A 274 -5.28 -29.76 2.05
CA LEU A 274 -6.41 -28.94 1.60
C LEU A 274 -7.73 -29.74 1.71
N SER A 275 -8.76 -29.17 2.34
CA SER A 275 -10.12 -29.72 2.26
C SER A 275 -10.58 -29.76 0.80
N LEU A 276 -11.49 -30.69 0.44
CA LEU A 276 -12.01 -30.78 -0.94
C LEU A 276 -12.59 -29.45 -1.43
N LYS A 277 -13.27 -28.71 -0.54
CA LYS A 277 -13.78 -27.35 -0.82
C LYS A 277 -12.66 -26.40 -1.22
N ASN A 278 -11.55 -26.38 -0.46
CA ASN A 278 -10.43 -25.49 -0.73
C ASN A 278 -9.64 -25.91 -1.98
N LYS A 279 -9.53 -27.22 -2.26
CA LYS A 279 -8.94 -27.73 -3.51
C LYS A 279 -9.71 -27.23 -4.73
N ASN A 280 -11.04 -27.34 -4.70
CA ASN A 280 -11.89 -26.87 -5.80
C ASN A 280 -11.80 -25.35 -5.97
N LEU A 281 -11.85 -24.60 -4.86
CA LEU A 281 -11.73 -23.13 -4.91
C LEU A 281 -10.37 -22.69 -5.46
N LEU A 282 -9.27 -23.34 -5.03
CA LEU A 282 -7.93 -23.09 -5.56
C LEU A 282 -7.84 -23.44 -7.05
N ALA A 283 -8.36 -24.60 -7.47
CA ALA A 283 -8.36 -25.00 -8.89
C ALA A 283 -9.14 -24.00 -9.76
N SER A 284 -10.32 -23.56 -9.31
CA SER A 284 -11.09 -22.51 -9.99
C SER A 284 -10.36 -21.18 -10.05
N PHE A 285 -9.67 -20.80 -8.97
CA PHE A 285 -8.83 -19.59 -8.91
C PHE A 285 -7.66 -19.67 -9.91
N LEU A 286 -6.90 -20.76 -9.92
CA LEU A 286 -5.78 -20.94 -10.85
C LEU A 286 -6.26 -20.92 -12.31
N GLU A 287 -7.39 -21.56 -12.62
CA GLU A 287 -7.94 -21.55 -13.97
C GLU A 287 -8.43 -20.15 -14.38
N ALA A 288 -9.17 -19.46 -13.52
CA ALA A 288 -9.71 -18.12 -13.82
C ALA A 288 -8.59 -17.11 -14.11
N TYR A 289 -7.48 -17.19 -13.38
CA TYR A 289 -6.32 -16.32 -13.54
C TYR A 289 -5.28 -16.84 -14.54
N GLN A 290 -5.51 -17.99 -15.18
CA GLN A 290 -4.54 -18.66 -16.06
C GLN A 290 -3.17 -18.84 -15.38
N LEU A 291 -3.19 -19.19 -14.09
CA LEU A 291 -2.01 -19.45 -13.31
C LEU A 291 -1.60 -20.92 -13.46
N GLU A 292 -0.29 -21.11 -13.56
CA GLU A 292 0.33 -22.42 -13.36
C GLU A 292 0.41 -22.72 -11.87
N GLN A 293 0.75 -21.71 -11.07
CA GLN A 293 0.95 -21.87 -9.63
C GLN A 293 0.64 -20.59 -8.86
N PHE A 294 0.05 -20.76 -7.68
CA PHE A 294 0.04 -19.75 -6.62
C PHE A 294 0.56 -20.39 -5.35
N GLN A 295 1.72 -19.95 -4.88
CA GLN A 295 2.42 -20.52 -3.73
C GLN A 295 2.62 -19.45 -2.66
N THR A 296 2.72 -19.88 -1.40
CA THR A 296 3.13 -19.02 -0.29
C THR A 296 4.30 -19.65 0.45
N CYS A 297 5.03 -18.84 1.22
CA CYS A 297 6.00 -19.32 2.19
C CYS A 297 5.90 -18.51 3.47
N LEU A 298 6.24 -19.13 4.60
CA LEU A 298 6.38 -18.39 5.86
C LEU A 298 7.59 -17.46 5.77
N VAL A 299 7.42 -16.26 6.29
CA VAL A 299 8.48 -15.25 6.33
C VAL A 299 8.80 -14.82 7.77
N ARG A 300 9.92 -14.12 7.95
CA ARG A 300 10.47 -13.77 9.26
C ARG A 300 9.95 -12.41 9.72
N HIS A 301 8.74 -12.40 10.29
CA HIS A 301 8.09 -11.19 10.79
C HIS A 301 7.23 -11.51 12.04
N CYS A 302 5.91 -11.44 11.94
CA CYS A 302 4.99 -11.91 12.97
C CYS A 302 4.55 -13.37 12.71
N ARG A 303 3.85 -13.96 13.69
CA ARG A 303 3.34 -15.33 13.55
C ARG A 303 2.30 -15.40 12.42
N ASN A 304 2.46 -16.37 11.52
CA ASN A 304 1.63 -16.54 10.34
C ASN A 304 1.75 -15.35 9.37
N ALA A 305 2.95 -14.80 9.20
CA ALA A 305 3.27 -13.91 8.09
C ALA A 305 3.70 -14.72 6.86
N TYR A 306 3.20 -14.31 5.69
CA TYR A 306 3.41 -15.01 4.43
C TYR A 306 3.88 -14.07 3.32
N ALA A 307 4.81 -14.55 2.51
CA ALA A 307 5.02 -14.08 1.15
C ALA A 307 4.19 -14.91 0.17
N CYS A 308 3.98 -14.40 -1.05
CA CYS A 308 3.39 -15.18 -2.14
C CYS A 308 4.20 -15.12 -3.43
N SER A 309 4.09 -16.19 -4.23
CA SER A 309 4.57 -16.26 -5.61
C SER A 309 3.42 -16.63 -6.54
N VAL A 310 3.32 -15.88 -7.65
CA VAL A 310 2.31 -16.04 -8.69
C VAL A 310 3.03 -16.39 -9.99
N VAL A 311 2.81 -17.60 -10.50
CA VAL A 311 3.36 -18.09 -11.76
C VAL A 311 2.24 -18.20 -12.77
N HIS A 312 2.33 -17.41 -13.84
CA HIS A 312 1.31 -17.38 -14.89
C HIS A 312 1.68 -18.31 -16.05
N ARG A 313 0.68 -18.90 -16.72
CA ARG A 313 0.89 -19.84 -17.84
C ARG A 313 1.64 -19.24 -19.05
N SER A 314 1.71 -17.90 -19.14
CA SER A 314 2.52 -17.21 -20.14
C SER A 314 4.01 -17.09 -19.76
N GLY A 315 4.43 -17.64 -18.62
CA GLY A 315 5.83 -17.77 -18.22
C GLY A 315 6.38 -16.69 -17.29
N TRP A 316 5.61 -15.65 -16.93
CA TRP A 316 6.08 -14.68 -15.95
C TRP A 316 5.83 -15.13 -14.52
N LYS A 317 6.69 -14.65 -13.61
CA LYS A 317 6.62 -14.92 -12.17
C LYS A 317 6.70 -13.62 -11.38
N LEU A 318 5.67 -13.35 -10.57
CA LEU A 318 5.64 -12.23 -9.63
C LEU A 318 5.80 -12.77 -8.21
N VAL A 319 6.63 -12.11 -7.40
CA VAL A 319 6.85 -12.44 -6.00
C VAL A 319 6.58 -11.21 -5.14
N TYR A 320 5.84 -11.39 -4.05
CA TYR A 320 5.55 -10.35 -3.07
C TYR A 320 5.98 -10.82 -1.69
N SER A 321 6.83 -10.04 -1.01
CA SER A 321 7.42 -10.43 0.27
C SER A 321 6.45 -10.39 1.44
N GLY A 322 5.44 -9.50 1.40
CA GLY A 322 4.85 -8.97 2.65
C GLY A 322 5.95 -8.29 3.49
N ASP A 323 5.78 -8.29 4.80
CA ASP A 323 6.81 -7.82 5.74
C ASP A 323 7.70 -8.97 6.18
N THR A 324 9.02 -8.74 6.15
CA THR A 324 10.00 -9.77 6.51
C THR A 324 11.41 -9.21 6.69
N MET A 325 12.13 -9.77 7.67
CA MET A 325 13.60 -9.84 7.63
C MET A 325 14.08 -10.64 6.40
N PRO A 326 15.35 -10.54 5.98
CA PRO A 326 15.91 -11.44 4.97
C PRO A 326 15.61 -12.91 5.28
N CYS A 327 15.00 -13.59 4.30
CA CYS A 327 14.42 -14.92 4.47
C CYS A 327 14.80 -15.82 3.28
N ASP A 328 15.52 -16.91 3.55
CA ASP A 328 15.93 -17.85 2.49
C ASP A 328 14.75 -18.58 1.86
N ALA A 329 13.66 -18.81 2.62
CA ALA A 329 12.44 -19.43 2.07
C ALA A 329 11.83 -18.56 0.96
N LEU A 330 11.87 -17.23 1.11
CA LEU A 330 11.44 -16.29 0.07
C LEU A 330 12.35 -16.40 -1.16
N VAL A 331 13.68 -16.43 -0.97
CA VAL A 331 14.66 -16.61 -2.05
C VAL A 331 14.39 -17.89 -2.85
N GLN A 332 14.17 -19.02 -2.16
CA GLN A 332 13.92 -20.31 -2.81
C GLN A 332 12.59 -20.33 -3.56
N MET A 333 11.48 -19.91 -2.91
CA MET A 333 10.17 -19.84 -3.56
C MET A 333 10.20 -18.89 -4.76
N GLY A 334 10.88 -17.76 -4.63
CA GLY A 334 10.91 -16.70 -5.61
C GLY A 334 11.92 -16.86 -6.73
N LYS A 335 12.75 -17.92 -6.72
CA LYS A 335 13.85 -18.08 -7.67
C LYS A 335 13.45 -17.79 -9.12
N ASP A 336 14.29 -17.02 -9.82
CA ASP A 336 14.14 -16.57 -11.21
C ASP A 336 12.87 -15.73 -11.45
N ALA A 337 12.41 -14.98 -10.43
CA ALA A 337 11.26 -14.10 -10.54
C ALA A 337 11.42 -13.07 -11.67
N SER A 338 10.36 -12.85 -12.44
CA SER A 338 10.30 -11.75 -13.41
C SER A 338 10.22 -10.40 -12.71
N LEU A 339 9.47 -10.33 -11.60
CA LEU A 339 9.35 -9.16 -10.75
C LEU A 339 9.26 -9.59 -9.29
N LEU A 340 10.17 -9.07 -8.47
CA LEU A 340 10.08 -9.12 -7.01
C LEU A 340 9.59 -7.77 -6.49
N ILE A 341 8.52 -7.76 -5.70
CA ILE A 341 8.11 -6.61 -4.89
C ILE A 341 8.50 -6.93 -3.45
N HIS A 342 9.51 -6.24 -2.94
CA HIS A 342 10.09 -6.51 -1.61
C HIS A 342 9.93 -5.31 -0.69
N GLU A 343 9.60 -5.56 0.57
CA GLU A 343 9.63 -4.53 1.61
C GLU A 343 11.06 -3.98 1.82
N ALA A 344 11.17 -2.69 2.04
CA ALA A 344 12.42 -1.99 2.32
C ALA A 344 12.16 -0.94 3.39
N THR A 345 11.66 -1.41 4.53
CA THR A 345 11.06 -0.54 5.54
C THR A 345 12.10 0.39 6.18
N LEU A 346 13.32 -0.10 6.42
CA LEU A 346 14.36 0.65 7.11
C LEU A 346 15.47 1.12 6.14
N GLU A 347 16.13 2.20 6.52
CA GLU A 347 17.35 2.67 5.86
C GLU A 347 18.54 1.78 6.24
N ASP A 348 19.57 1.78 5.39
CA ASP A 348 20.86 1.19 5.76
C ASP A 348 21.50 1.98 6.91
N GLY A 349 22.19 1.28 7.81
CA GLY A 349 22.65 1.83 9.10
C GLY A 349 21.63 1.70 10.25
N LEU A 350 20.43 1.17 9.98
CA LEU A 350 19.42 0.85 11.00
C LEU A 350 19.19 -0.67 11.13
N GLU A 351 20.23 -1.47 10.94
CA GLU A 351 20.13 -2.95 10.93
C GLU A 351 19.62 -3.50 12.26
N GLU A 352 20.02 -2.91 13.40
CA GLU A 352 19.54 -3.32 14.72
C GLU A 352 18.03 -3.05 14.88
N GLU A 353 17.55 -1.88 14.47
CA GLU A 353 16.13 -1.53 14.49
C GLU A 353 15.33 -2.39 13.51
N ALA A 354 15.91 -2.70 12.34
CA ALA A 354 15.33 -3.62 11.37
C ALA A 354 15.15 -5.02 11.98
N ILE A 355 16.16 -5.55 12.70
CA ILE A 355 16.07 -6.83 13.42
C ILE A 355 15.00 -6.78 14.50
N GLU A 356 14.98 -5.74 15.33
CA GLU A 356 14.02 -5.60 16.44
C GLU A 356 12.58 -5.55 15.92
N LYS A 357 12.34 -4.77 14.86
CA LYS A 357 11.03 -4.62 14.25
C LYS A 357 10.70 -5.70 13.22
N THR A 358 11.64 -6.60 12.96
CA THR A 358 11.50 -7.72 12.03
C THR A 358 11.19 -7.32 10.58
N HIS A 359 11.94 -6.35 10.06
CA HIS A 359 11.85 -5.80 8.70
C HIS A 359 13.20 -5.78 7.98
N SER A 360 13.22 -5.49 6.69
CA SER A 360 14.47 -5.38 5.92
C SER A 360 14.95 -3.93 5.81
N THR A 361 16.28 -3.76 5.78
CA THR A 361 16.87 -2.52 5.23
C THR A 361 16.81 -2.51 3.70
N THR A 362 17.12 -1.37 3.09
CA THR A 362 17.17 -1.23 1.63
C THR A 362 18.17 -2.19 0.97
N SER A 363 19.42 -2.22 1.42
CA SER A 363 20.44 -3.14 0.88
C SER A 363 20.12 -4.60 1.17
N GLN A 364 19.49 -4.91 2.31
CA GLN A 364 19.04 -6.26 2.62
C GLN A 364 17.96 -6.75 1.63
N ALA A 365 16.97 -5.91 1.32
CA ALA A 365 15.92 -6.21 0.34
C ALA A 365 16.49 -6.42 -1.07
N ILE A 366 17.42 -5.55 -1.49
CA ILE A 366 18.14 -5.71 -2.77
C ILE A 366 18.92 -7.03 -2.77
N GLY A 367 19.65 -7.32 -1.69
CA GLY A 367 20.42 -8.55 -1.55
C GLY A 367 19.57 -9.82 -1.65
N VAL A 368 18.36 -9.83 -1.06
CA VAL A 368 17.39 -10.92 -1.23
C VAL A 368 17.01 -11.09 -2.69
N GLY A 369 16.68 -10.00 -3.39
CA GLY A 369 16.34 -10.05 -4.82
C GLY A 369 17.48 -10.51 -5.72
N MET A 370 18.71 -10.11 -5.43
CA MET A 370 19.89 -10.58 -6.16
C MET A 370 20.13 -12.08 -5.93
N LYS A 371 20.03 -12.56 -4.69
CA LYS A 371 20.12 -14.00 -4.36
C LYS A 371 19.00 -14.82 -5.01
N MET A 372 17.81 -14.23 -5.16
CA MET A 372 16.66 -14.82 -5.85
C MET A 372 16.88 -14.92 -7.37
N ASN A 373 17.91 -14.27 -7.91
CA ASN A 373 18.08 -14.03 -9.34
C ASN A 373 16.83 -13.37 -9.96
N ALA A 374 16.25 -12.40 -9.25
CA ALA A 374 15.11 -11.64 -9.76
C ALA A 374 15.54 -10.79 -10.96
N ASN A 375 14.74 -10.81 -12.03
CA ASN A 375 14.97 -10.00 -13.22
C ASN A 375 14.83 -8.51 -12.90
N PHE A 376 13.88 -8.17 -12.02
CA PHE A 376 13.68 -6.82 -11.51
C PHE A 376 13.22 -6.85 -10.05
N ILE A 377 13.71 -5.90 -9.26
CA ILE A 377 13.43 -5.74 -7.83
C ILE A 377 12.78 -4.37 -7.64
N MET A 378 11.52 -4.37 -7.21
CA MET A 378 10.80 -3.16 -6.81
C MET A 378 10.76 -3.07 -5.28
N LEU A 379 11.39 -2.04 -4.75
CA LEU A 379 11.35 -1.72 -3.32
C LEU A 379 10.01 -1.07 -2.97
N ASN A 380 9.41 -1.50 -1.87
CA ASN A 380 8.10 -1.06 -1.41
C ASN A 380 8.07 -0.99 0.13
N HIS A 381 6.94 -0.55 0.69
CA HIS A 381 6.68 -0.56 2.13
C HIS A 381 7.69 0.25 2.95
N PHE A 382 7.94 1.48 2.55
CA PHE A 382 8.94 2.34 3.18
C PHE A 382 8.43 2.87 4.52
N SER A 383 9.29 2.93 5.54
CA SER A 383 8.95 3.63 6.78
C SER A 383 8.67 5.10 6.49
N GLN A 384 7.53 5.56 7.00
CA GLN A 384 7.05 6.90 6.75
C GLN A 384 7.75 7.96 7.64
N ARG A 385 8.64 7.53 8.54
CA ARG A 385 9.49 8.43 9.34
C ARG A 385 10.59 9.09 8.51
N TYR A 386 10.86 8.53 7.33
CA TYR A 386 11.98 8.86 6.45
C TYR A 386 11.50 9.56 5.17
N ALA A 387 12.46 10.05 4.38
CA ALA A 387 12.21 10.84 3.18
C ALA A 387 11.35 10.12 2.13
N LYS A 388 10.85 10.88 1.16
CA LYS A 388 10.07 10.34 0.04
C LYS A 388 10.89 9.41 -0.87
N LEU A 389 12.22 9.48 -0.80
CA LEU A 389 13.16 8.58 -1.46
C LEU A 389 14.09 7.94 -0.42
N PRO A 390 14.43 6.64 -0.57
CA PRO A 390 15.55 6.06 0.17
C PRO A 390 16.88 6.69 -0.29
N LEU A 391 17.90 6.64 0.59
CA LEU A 391 19.27 6.95 0.21
C LEU A 391 19.76 5.91 -0.81
N PHE A 392 20.45 6.38 -1.85
CA PHE A 392 20.97 5.52 -2.90
C PHE A 392 22.35 5.02 -2.52
N SER A 393 22.46 3.73 -2.20
CA SER A 393 23.72 3.02 -1.99
C SER A 393 24.29 2.47 -3.31
N SER A 394 25.49 1.89 -3.25
CA SER A 394 26.10 1.20 -4.39
C SER A 394 25.32 -0.02 -4.88
N ASP A 395 24.37 -0.51 -4.11
CA ASP A 395 23.56 -1.68 -4.45
C ASP A 395 22.44 -1.36 -5.45
N PHE A 396 22.12 -0.07 -5.62
CA PHE A 396 21.21 0.37 -6.67
C PHE A 396 21.83 0.13 -8.05
N SER A 397 21.15 -0.69 -8.84
CA SER A 397 21.53 -1.03 -10.21
C SER A 397 20.35 -0.83 -11.16
N GLU A 398 20.56 -1.10 -12.44
CA GLU A 398 19.52 -1.11 -13.48
C GLU A 398 18.39 -2.14 -13.24
N LYS A 399 18.50 -2.99 -12.22
CA LYS A 399 17.47 -3.95 -11.81
C LYS A 399 16.62 -3.48 -10.63
N VAL A 400 16.92 -2.34 -10.03
CA VAL A 400 16.28 -1.88 -8.79
C VAL A 400 15.43 -0.64 -9.04
N GLY A 401 14.16 -0.71 -8.65
CA GLY A 401 13.21 0.40 -8.68
C GLY A 401 12.68 0.74 -7.30
N ILE A 402 12.15 1.96 -7.16
CA ILE A 402 11.50 2.46 -5.95
C ILE A 402 10.04 2.73 -6.29
N SER A 403 9.12 2.18 -5.49
CA SER A 403 7.69 2.40 -5.69
C SER A 403 7.20 3.71 -5.10
N PHE A 404 6.16 4.26 -5.72
CA PHE A 404 5.40 5.41 -5.24
C PHE A 404 3.92 5.09 -5.32
N ASP A 405 3.12 5.74 -4.47
CA ASP A 405 1.67 5.67 -4.60
C ASP A 405 1.23 6.10 -6.01
N HIS A 406 0.24 5.40 -6.54
CA HIS A 406 -0.30 5.53 -7.89
C HIS A 406 0.69 5.25 -9.03
N MET A 407 1.90 4.77 -8.75
CA MET A 407 2.83 4.30 -9.78
C MET A 407 2.26 3.07 -10.49
N ARG A 408 2.36 3.04 -11.82
CA ARG A 408 1.96 1.93 -12.69
C ARG A 408 3.16 1.41 -13.46
N ILE A 409 3.37 0.10 -13.42
CA ILE A 409 4.41 -0.57 -14.22
C ILE A 409 3.87 -1.85 -14.87
N ASN A 410 4.59 -2.35 -15.86
CA ASN A 410 4.46 -3.71 -16.39
C ASN A 410 5.85 -4.22 -16.82
N LEU A 411 5.93 -5.48 -17.23
CA LEU A 411 7.23 -6.07 -17.61
C LEU A 411 7.90 -5.37 -18.81
N GLY A 412 7.14 -4.69 -19.67
CA GLY A 412 7.64 -3.95 -20.81
C GLY A 412 8.30 -2.62 -20.44
N ASN A 413 7.85 -1.96 -19.37
CA ASN A 413 8.37 -0.65 -18.96
C ASN A 413 9.18 -0.66 -17.65
N VAL A 414 9.28 -1.80 -16.96
CA VAL A 414 9.94 -1.87 -15.65
C VAL A 414 11.41 -1.42 -15.68
N ARG A 415 12.12 -1.67 -16.80
CA ARG A 415 13.51 -1.22 -17.01
C ARG A 415 13.67 0.29 -17.23
N THR A 416 12.56 1.01 -17.41
CA THR A 416 12.55 2.47 -17.47
C THR A 416 12.68 3.07 -16.08
N VAL A 417 12.19 2.39 -15.04
CA VAL A 417 12.12 2.92 -13.66
C VAL A 417 13.48 3.41 -13.13
N PRO A 418 14.59 2.65 -13.21
CA PRO A 418 15.88 3.10 -12.66
C PRO A 418 16.42 4.35 -13.38
N LYS A 419 16.02 4.58 -14.63
CA LYS A 419 16.44 5.74 -15.44
C LYS A 419 15.77 7.05 -15.00
N LEU A 420 14.70 6.94 -14.20
CA LEU A 420 13.99 8.10 -13.65
C LEU A 420 14.65 8.63 -12.36
N VAL A 421 15.65 7.93 -11.82
CA VAL A 421 16.27 8.29 -10.53
C VAL A 421 16.82 9.71 -10.51
N ASN A 422 17.47 10.16 -11.58
CA ASN A 422 18.08 11.50 -11.59
C ASN A 422 17.07 12.64 -11.43
N PRO A 423 16.03 12.77 -12.28
CA PRO A 423 15.01 13.79 -12.06
C PRO A 423 14.24 13.61 -10.75
N LEU A 424 14.07 12.38 -10.24
CA LEU A 424 13.47 12.15 -8.93
C LEU A 424 14.34 12.67 -7.77
N LYS A 425 15.66 12.50 -7.84
CA LYS A 425 16.59 13.06 -6.85
C LYS A 425 16.50 14.58 -6.79
N VAL A 426 16.43 15.24 -7.94
CA VAL A 426 16.26 16.69 -8.00
C VAL A 426 14.90 17.13 -7.45
N LEU A 427 13.83 16.40 -7.80
CA LEU A 427 12.47 16.70 -7.33
C LEU A 427 12.32 16.61 -5.81
N PHE A 428 13.07 15.71 -5.17
CA PHE A 428 13.03 15.44 -3.73
C PHE A 428 14.34 15.77 -3.03
N ALA A 429 15.12 16.73 -3.56
CA ALA A 429 16.45 17.07 -3.03
C ALA A 429 16.39 17.51 -1.56
N GLU A 430 15.43 18.38 -1.19
CA GLU A 430 15.23 18.81 0.20
C GLU A 430 14.94 17.63 1.14
N ASP A 431 14.12 16.66 0.69
CA ASP A 431 13.81 15.49 1.50
C ASP A 431 15.06 14.59 1.69
N LEU A 432 15.91 14.49 0.67
CA LEU A 432 17.17 13.73 0.71
C LEU A 432 18.21 14.40 1.62
N GLU A 433 18.37 15.72 1.54
CA GLU A 433 19.27 16.49 2.40
C GLU A 433 18.88 16.33 3.88
N GLU A 434 17.58 16.44 4.21
CA GLU A 434 17.09 16.20 5.57
C GLU A 434 17.43 14.78 6.07
N LEU A 435 17.41 13.81 5.16
CA LEU A 435 17.71 12.41 5.48
C LEU A 435 19.20 12.19 5.75
N GLU A 436 20.07 12.78 4.93
CA GLU A 436 21.52 12.75 5.09
C GLU A 436 21.92 13.38 6.42
N GLU A 437 21.39 14.56 6.76
CA GLU A 437 21.67 15.20 8.06
C GLU A 437 21.25 14.32 9.25
N ARG A 438 20.10 13.65 9.16
CA ARG A 438 19.62 12.74 10.22
C ARG A 438 20.53 11.52 10.33
N ARG A 439 21.04 11.00 9.22
CA ARG A 439 22.02 9.91 9.20
C ARG A 439 23.32 10.34 9.88
N GLU A 440 23.90 11.47 9.49
CA GLU A 440 25.16 11.97 10.09
C GLU A 440 25.02 12.20 11.60
N LYS A 441 23.90 12.79 12.04
CA LYS A 441 23.61 12.97 13.48
C LYS A 441 23.53 11.65 14.24
N ARG A 442 23.00 10.59 13.62
CA ARG A 442 22.95 9.23 14.20
C ARG A 442 24.34 8.61 14.29
N GLU A 443 25.12 8.67 13.21
CA GLU A 443 26.49 8.13 13.17
C GLU A 443 27.38 8.83 14.22
N LEU A 444 27.29 10.16 14.36
CA LEU A 444 27.97 10.91 15.42
C LEU A 444 27.56 10.48 16.83
N LYS A 445 26.27 10.21 17.05
CA LYS A 445 25.76 9.75 18.34
C LYS A 445 26.29 8.36 18.68
N GLN A 446 26.27 7.43 17.72
CA GLN A 446 26.80 6.07 17.89
C GLN A 446 28.31 6.09 18.18
N MET A 447 29.09 6.93 17.47
CA MET A 447 30.52 7.08 17.75
C MET A 447 30.79 7.57 19.18
N ARG A 448 30.02 8.56 19.66
CA ARG A 448 30.13 9.03 21.06
C ARG A 448 29.77 7.96 22.08
N GLU A 449 28.71 7.20 21.83
CA GLU A 449 28.30 6.09 22.70
C GLU A 449 29.35 4.96 22.73
N MET A 450 30.09 4.74 21.64
CA MET A 450 31.23 3.83 21.60
C MET A 450 32.47 4.36 22.33
N GLU A 451 32.73 5.67 22.27
CA GLU A 451 33.83 6.33 22.99
C GLU A 451 33.60 6.36 24.52
N ASP A 452 32.34 6.48 24.96
CA ASP A 452 31.94 6.48 26.38
C ASP A 452 31.87 5.07 27.00
N GLN A 453 32.07 3.99 26.24
CA GLN A 453 32.21 2.65 26.81
C GLN A 453 33.60 2.48 27.45
N PRO A 454 33.70 2.18 28.77
CA PRO A 454 34.99 2.09 29.43
C PRO A 454 35.80 0.91 28.86
N ASN A 455 37.00 1.22 28.38
CA ASN A 455 38.03 0.26 28.00
C ASN A 455 38.37 -0.65 29.21
N GLY A 456 37.71 -1.80 29.34
CA GLY A 456 38.09 -2.78 30.35
C GLY A 456 37.03 -3.78 30.80
N SER A 457 36.56 -4.66 29.93
CA SER A 457 36.20 -6.02 30.34
C SER A 457 36.32 -6.98 29.15
N GLN A 458 37.33 -7.84 29.20
CA GLN A 458 37.50 -8.96 28.26
C GLN A 458 36.24 -9.86 28.26
N PRO A 459 35.87 -10.46 27.12
CA PRO A 459 34.81 -11.45 27.11
C PRO A 459 35.34 -12.74 27.78
N VAL A 460 34.85 -13.04 28.98
CA VAL A 460 35.05 -14.37 29.57
C VAL A 460 34.21 -15.35 28.77
N ALA A 461 34.87 -16.15 27.95
CA ALA A 461 34.29 -17.31 27.30
C ALA A 461 33.75 -18.26 28.37
N ASN A 462 32.41 -18.42 28.44
CA ASN A 462 31.79 -19.45 29.26
C ASN A 462 31.13 -20.50 28.35
N HIS A 463 31.97 -21.37 27.79
CA HIS A 463 31.54 -22.67 27.28
C HIS A 463 31.97 -23.75 28.27
N LYS A 464 31.03 -24.24 29.09
CA LYS A 464 30.67 -25.66 29.22
C LYS A 464 29.83 -25.94 30.48
N ARG A 465 28.86 -26.86 30.27
CA ARG A 465 28.36 -27.89 31.20
C ARG A 465 27.36 -27.37 32.26
N ASP A 466 26.18 -27.95 32.46
CA ASP A 466 25.84 -29.38 32.51
C ASP A 466 24.41 -29.72 32.04
N LEU A 467 24.31 -30.86 31.34
CA LEU A 467 23.18 -31.78 31.40
C LEU A 467 23.53 -32.81 32.48
N GLU A 468 22.70 -32.95 33.51
CA GLU A 468 22.21 -34.23 34.06
C GLU A 468 21.56 -34.05 35.45
N GLY A 469 20.39 -34.64 35.63
CA GLY A 469 20.14 -35.45 36.83
C GLY A 469 19.21 -34.92 37.93
N ALA A 470 18.02 -35.53 37.96
CA ALA A 470 17.34 -36.08 39.15
C ALA A 470 16.42 -35.18 40.02
N SER A 471 15.11 -35.40 39.78
CA SER A 471 14.09 -35.93 40.72
C SER A 471 13.64 -35.16 41.97
N HIS A 472 12.29 -35.02 42.04
CA HIS A 472 11.40 -35.01 43.23
C HIS A 472 11.57 -33.84 44.24
N THR A 473 10.52 -33.20 44.75
CA THR A 473 9.24 -33.71 45.28
C THR A 473 8.23 -32.56 45.46
N MET A 474 6.93 -32.90 45.44
CA MET A 474 5.80 -32.02 45.79
C MET A 474 5.86 -31.46 47.23
N GLY A 475 5.32 -30.25 47.43
CA GLY A 475 5.18 -29.66 48.77
C GLY A 475 4.29 -28.40 48.83
N ASN A 476 2.98 -28.63 48.90
CA ASN A 476 1.88 -27.78 49.39
C ASN A 476 2.25 -26.66 50.41
N LYS A 477 1.77 -25.40 50.21
CA LYS A 477 0.84 -24.66 51.13
C LYS A 477 0.77 -23.12 50.94
N ARG A 478 -0.49 -22.66 50.85
CA ARG A 478 -1.15 -21.50 51.50
C ARG A 478 -0.81 -20.05 51.10
N LEU A 479 -1.81 -19.45 50.43
CA LEU A 479 -2.62 -18.30 50.86
C LEU A 479 -2.12 -17.47 52.05
N LYS A 480 -2.00 -16.15 51.84
CA LYS A 480 -2.63 -15.14 52.69
C LYS A 480 -2.88 -13.84 51.92
N ALA A 481 -4.09 -13.32 52.11
CA ALA A 481 -4.55 -12.01 51.68
C ALA A 481 -3.89 -10.89 52.49
N ASN A 482 -3.74 -9.73 51.86
CA ASN A 482 -4.45 -8.50 52.21
C ASN A 482 -4.55 -7.61 50.97
#